data_AF-A0A5C8T5A3-F1
#
_entry.id   AF-A0A5C8T5A3-F1
#
_cell.length_a   1.000
_cell.length_b   1.000
_cell.length_c   1.000
_cell.angle_alpha   90.00
_cell.angle_beta   90.00
_cell.angle_gamma   90.00
#
_symmetry.space_group_name_H-M   'P 1'
#
loop_
_entity.id
_entity.type
_entity.pdbx_description
1 polymer ?
#
loop_
_entity_poly.entity_id
_entity_poly.type
_entity_poly.pdbx_seq_one_letter_code
_entity_poly.pdbx_strand_id
1 'polypeptide(L)'
;MPTALALSPHLDDAAFSCGGTLATLAASGWRVVMATVFTQSVAEPAGFALACQLDKGLDASVDYMRLRRAEDAAAAAHLGVE
;
A
#
# COMPACT_ATOMS: atom_id res chain seq x y z
N MET A 1 -12.60 -19.92 9.53
CA MET A 1 -12.25 -18.51 9.36
C MET A 1 -12.36 -18.19 7.87
N PRO A 2 -13.39 -17.45 7.41
CA PRO A 2 -13.49 -17.07 6.01
C PRO A 2 -12.34 -16.12 5.62
N THR A 3 -12.01 -16.07 4.32
CA THR A 3 -10.91 -15.26 3.78
C THR A 3 -11.41 -14.26 2.76
N ALA A 4 -10.97 -13.00 2.87
CA ALA A 4 -11.16 -11.95 1.89
C ALA A 4 -9.82 -11.53 1.30
N LEU A 5 -9.78 -11.29 -0.02
CA LEU A 5 -8.62 -10.75 -0.73
C LEU A 5 -8.98 -9.39 -1.30
N ALA A 6 -8.30 -8.34 -0.86
CA ALA A 6 -8.32 -7.03 -1.50
C ALA A 6 -7.13 -6.95 -2.48
N LEU A 7 -7.43 -6.78 -3.76
CA LEU A 7 -6.43 -6.52 -4.79
C LEU A 7 -6.29 -5.01 -4.97
N SER A 8 -5.22 -4.44 -4.44
CA SER A 8 -4.92 -3.01 -4.52
C SER A 8 -4.02 -2.73 -5.72
N PRO A 9 -4.34 -1.78 -6.62
CA PRO A 9 -3.40 -1.40 -7.66
C PRO A 9 -2.13 -0.79 -7.06
N HIS A 10 -2.26 0.27 -6.27
CA HIS A 10 -1.15 0.99 -5.63
C HIS A 10 -1.19 0.89 -4.09
N LEU A 11 -0.08 1.32 -3.48
CA LEU A 11 0.20 1.32 -2.04
C LEU A 11 -0.57 2.47 -1.37
N ASP A 12 -1.90 2.33 -1.29
CA ASP A 12 -2.88 3.28 -0.73
C ASP A 12 -4.32 2.95 -1.18
N ASP A 13 -4.50 2.51 -2.42
CA ASP A 13 -5.83 2.41 -3.05
C ASP A 13 -6.85 1.62 -2.22
N ALA A 14 -6.49 0.44 -1.70
CA ALA A 14 -7.39 -0.36 -0.87
C ALA A 14 -7.69 0.31 0.48
N ALA A 15 -6.69 0.91 1.13
CA ALA A 15 -6.88 1.61 2.39
C ALA A 15 -7.83 2.81 2.23
N PHE A 16 -7.66 3.61 1.17
CA PHE A 16 -8.51 4.77 0.90
C PHE A 16 -9.89 4.41 0.35
N SER A 17 -10.00 3.34 -0.44
CA SER A 17 -11.27 2.99 -1.08
C SER A 17 -12.18 2.13 -0.19
N CYS A 18 -11.60 1.21 0.58
CA CYS A 18 -12.37 0.23 1.34
C CYS A 18 -11.79 -0.11 2.73
N GLY A 19 -10.88 0.70 3.28
CA GLY A 19 -10.24 0.42 4.58
C GLY A 19 -11.22 0.15 5.72
N GLY A 20 -12.34 0.87 5.78
CA GLY A 20 -13.40 0.61 6.78
C GLY A 20 -14.04 -0.79 6.64
N THR A 21 -14.23 -1.27 5.40
CA THR A 21 -14.71 -2.63 5.14
C THR A 21 -13.67 -3.66 5.55
N LEU A 22 -12.40 -3.44 5.21
CA LEU A 22 -11.30 -4.36 5.56
C LEU A 22 -11.17 -4.52 7.08
N ALA A 23 -11.16 -3.40 7.80
CA ALA A 23 -11.11 -3.41 9.27
C ALA A 23 -12.34 -4.09 9.89
N THR A 24 -13.52 -3.87 9.33
CA THR A 24 -14.77 -4.52 9.81
C THR A 24 -14.71 -6.03 9.63
N LEU A 25 -14.21 -6.52 8.49
CA LEU A 25 -14.04 -7.95 8.24
C LEU A 25 -13.02 -8.56 9.20
N ALA A 26 -11.86 -7.92 9.37
CA ALA A 26 -10.84 -8.36 10.32
C ALA A 26 -11.37 -8.43 11.76
N ALA A 27 -12.06 -7.38 12.23
CA ALA A 27 -12.70 -7.35 13.55
C ALA A 27 -13.80 -8.40 13.71
N SER A 28 -14.44 -8.82 12.62
CA SER A 28 -15.43 -9.91 12.58
C SER A 28 -14.81 -11.31 12.50
N GLY A 29 -13.49 -11.41 12.66
CA GLY A 29 -12.76 -12.68 12.65
C GLY A 29 -12.53 -13.26 11.26
N TRP A 30 -12.49 -12.45 10.20
CA TRP A 30 -12.05 -12.90 8.88
C TRP A 30 -10.52 -12.85 8.77
N ARG A 31 -9.97 -13.73 7.94
CA ARG A 31 -8.64 -13.53 7.37
C ARG A 31 -8.75 -12.51 6.25
N VAL A 32 -8.07 -11.37 6.33
CA VAL A 32 -8.12 -10.33 5.30
C VAL A 32 -6.73 -10.10 4.76
N VAL A 33 -6.53 -10.40 3.48
CA VAL A 33 -5.26 -10.20 2.77
C VAL A 33 -5.39 -9.00 1.84
N MET A 34 -4.48 -8.03 1.95
CA MET A 34 -4.35 -6.89 1.06
C MET A 34 -3.13 -7.08 0.15
N ALA A 35 -3.37 -7.52 -1.08
CA ALA A 35 -2.31 -7.73 -2.06
C ALA A 35 -2.19 -6.54 -3.00
N THR A 36 -1.08 -5.82 -2.91
CA THR A 36 -0.79 -4.64 -3.73
C THR A 36 0.05 -5.00 -4.96
N VAL A 37 -0.38 -4.58 -6.16
CA VAL A 37 0.17 -5.03 -7.44
C VAL A 37 1.41 -4.25 -7.87
N PHE A 38 1.35 -2.92 -7.91
CA PHE A 38 2.43 -2.08 -8.44
C PHE A 38 3.42 -1.66 -7.34
N THR A 39 4.24 -2.60 -6.87
CA THR A 39 5.11 -2.40 -5.69
C THR A 39 6.61 -2.41 -6.00
N GLN A 40 7.00 -2.67 -7.24
CA GLN A 40 8.40 -2.86 -7.64
C GLN A 40 9.22 -1.56 -7.51
N SER A 41 10.39 -1.64 -6.87
CA SER A 41 11.35 -0.52 -6.87
C SER A 41 11.94 -0.29 -8.27
N VAL A 42 12.07 0.97 -8.66
CA VAL A 42 12.65 1.40 -9.93
C VAL A 42 13.99 2.09 -9.63
N ALA A 43 15.09 1.49 -10.10
CA ALA A 43 16.39 2.12 -10.01
C ALA A 43 16.45 3.31 -10.98
N GLU A 44 17.07 4.41 -10.53
CA GLU A 44 17.26 5.63 -11.34
C GLU A 44 15.95 6.10 -12.01
N PRO A 45 14.90 6.42 -11.22
CA PRO A 45 13.62 6.81 -11.78
C PRO A 45 13.77 8.08 -12.63
N ALA A 46 13.03 8.14 -13.73
CA ALA A 46 13.01 9.27 -14.65
C ALA A 46 11.58 9.64 -15.05
N GLY A 47 11.42 10.81 -15.65
CA GLY A 47 10.14 11.29 -16.14
C GLY A 47 9.07 11.32 -15.05
N PHE A 48 7.90 10.75 -15.33
CA PHE A 48 6.76 10.78 -14.43
C PHE A 48 7.03 10.09 -13.07
N ALA A 49 7.78 8.98 -13.06
CA ALA A 49 8.08 8.27 -11.82
C ALA A 49 8.90 9.13 -10.84
N LEU A 50 9.89 9.85 -11.37
CA LEU A 50 10.71 10.78 -10.59
C LEU A 50 9.90 12.01 -10.15
N ALA A 51 9.07 12.57 -11.05
CA ALA A 51 8.21 13.71 -10.71
C ALA A 51 7.27 13.37 -9.54
N CYS A 52 6.62 12.20 -9.55
CA CYS A 52 5.77 11.74 -8.45
C CYS A 52 6.47 11.73 -7.09
N GLN A 53 7.78 11.45 -7.06
CA GLN A 53 8.59 11.43 -5.84
C GLN A 53 8.99 12.85 -5.43
N LEU A 54 9.55 13.64 -6.35
CA LEU A 54 10.01 15.01 -6.08
C LEU A 54 8.86 15.94 -5.68
N ASP A 55 7.68 15.79 -6.29
CA ASP A 55 6.49 16.59 -5.96
C ASP A 55 6.00 16.37 -4.52
N LYS A 56 6.40 15.25 -3.90
CA LYS A 56 6.14 14.94 -2.48
C LYS A 56 7.27 15.41 -1.55
N GLY A 57 8.26 16.13 -2.07
CA GLY A 57 9.43 16.59 -1.33
C GLY A 57 10.42 15.49 -0.97
N LEU A 58 10.36 14.34 -1.64
CA LEU A 58 11.29 13.22 -1.43
C LEU A 58 12.47 13.36 -2.38
N ASP A 59 13.69 13.29 -1.86
CA ASP A 59 14.92 13.35 -2.66
C ASP A 59 15.03 12.17 -3.63
N ALA A 60 15.58 12.37 -4.82
CA ALA A 60 15.73 11.36 -5.87
C ALA A 60 16.52 10.10 -5.44
N SER A 61 17.38 10.22 -4.42
CA SER A 61 18.13 9.09 -3.85
C SER A 61 17.29 8.14 -3.00
N VAL A 62 16.07 8.52 -2.62
CA VAL A 62 15.17 7.67 -1.84
C VAL A 62 14.62 6.55 -2.73
N ASP A 63 14.69 5.31 -2.26
CA ASP A 63 13.89 4.22 -2.82
C ASP A 63 12.42 4.44 -2.48
N TYR A 64 11.74 5.18 -3.36
CA TYR A 64 10.38 5.64 -3.19
C TYR A 64 9.39 4.48 -2.97
N MET A 65 9.59 3.37 -3.66
CA MET A 65 8.70 2.22 -3.50
C MET A 65 8.98 1.45 -2.22
N ARG A 66 10.24 1.40 -1.73
CA ARG A 66 10.52 0.87 -0.39
C ARG A 66 9.87 1.69 0.72
N LEU A 67 9.91 3.02 0.60
CA LEU A 67 9.21 3.92 1.52
C LEU A 67 7.71 3.60 1.52
N ARG A 68 7.08 3.60 0.33
CA ARG A 68 5.64 3.32 0.21
C ARG A 68 5.25 1.92 0.67
N ARG A 69 6.09 0.89 0.48
CA ARG A 69 5.83 -0.46 1.04
C ARG A 69 5.82 -0.45 2.57
N ALA A 70 6.67 0.36 3.20
CA ALA A 70 6.66 0.50 4.66
C ALA A 70 5.40 1.24 5.14
N GLU A 71 4.94 2.25 4.41
CA GLU A 71 3.68 2.94 4.68
C GLU A 71 2.47 2.00 4.54
N ASP A 72 2.41 1.20 3.46
CA ASP A 72 1.35 0.22 3.21
C ASP A 72 1.30 -0.86 4.30
N ALA A 73 2.46 -1.39 4.71
CA ALA A 73 2.55 -2.34 5.82
C ALA A 73 2.09 -1.74 7.15
N ALA A 74 2.42 -0.46 7.40
CA ALA A 74 1.95 0.23 8.60
C ALA A 74 0.42 0.43 8.54
N ALA A 75 -0.14 0.81 7.39
CA ALA A 75 -1.59 0.95 7.20
C ALA A 75 -2.31 -0.40 7.41
N ALA A 76 -1.78 -1.49 6.83
CA ALA A 76 -2.31 -2.84 7.03
C ALA A 76 -2.36 -3.23 8.52
N ALA A 77 -1.27 -2.96 9.26
CA ALA A 77 -1.19 -3.22 10.69
C ALA A 77 -2.25 -2.42 11.49
N HIS A 78 -2.50 -1.16 11.14
CA HIS A 78 -3.55 -0.34 11.78
C HIS A 78 -4.96 -0.86 11.48
N LEU A 79 -5.18 -1.46 10.31
CA LEU A 79 -6.47 -2.05 9.92
C LEU A 79 -6.67 -3.47 10.45
N GLY A 80 -5.63 -4.10 11.02
CA GLY A 80 -5.67 -5.49 11.47
C GLY A 80 -5.70 -6.50 10.32
N VAL A 81 -5.12 -6.14 9.16
CA VAL A 81 -5.05 -6.99 7.96
C VAL A 81 -3.59 -7.33 7.63
N GLU A 82 -3.41 -8.31 6.75
CA GLU A 82 -2.09 -8.82 6.31
C GLU A 82 -1.81 -8.52 4.83
#